data_AF-A0A2M7ZX27-F1
#
_entry.id   AF-A0A2M7ZX27-F1
#
_cell.length_a   1.000
_cell.length_b   1.000
_cell.length_c   1.000
_cell.angle_alpha   90.00
_cell.angle_beta   90.00
_cell.angle_gamma   90.00
#
_symmetry.space_group_name_H-M   'P 1'
#
loop_
_entity.id
_entity.type
_entity.pdbx_description
1 polymer ?
#
loop_
_entity_poly.entity_id
_entity_poly.type
_entity_poly.pdbx_seq_one_letter_code
_entity_poly.pdbx_strand_id
1 'polypeptide(L)' 'MAHTLKLGVIAEGIETKEQLQALIEMGCDDGQGYLFSKPLTPEVIAQFVKSG' A
#
# COMPACT_ATOMS: atom_id res chain seq x y z
N MET A 1 11.61 -8.18 10.98
CA MET A 1 12.92 -7.53 11.21
C MET A 1 12.78 -6.02 11.42
N ALA A 2 12.10 -5.27 10.56
CA ALA A 2 11.91 -3.82 10.77
C ALA A 2 11.18 -3.49 12.08
N HIS A 3 10.17 -4.27 12.44
CA HIS A 3 9.43 -4.09 13.70
C HIS A 3 10.28 -4.25 14.96
N THR A 4 11.34 -5.08 14.94
CA THR A 4 12.27 -5.18 16.09
C THR A 4 13.12 -3.92 16.25
N LEU A 5 13.27 -3.14 15.17
CA LEU A 5 13.94 -1.84 15.16
C LEU A 5 12.96 -0.67 15.36
N LYS A 6 11.67 -0.95 15.62
CA LYS A 6 10.59 0.05 15.72
C LYS A 6 10.44 0.91 14.45
N LEU A 7 10.70 0.31 13.30
CA LEU A 7 10.49 0.93 11.99
C LEU A 7 9.20 0.39 11.35
N GLY A 8 8.45 1.28 10.70
CA GLY A 8 7.34 0.89 9.82
C GLY A 8 7.85 0.34 8.49
N VAL A 9 7.04 -0.51 7.86
CA VAL A 9 7.33 -1.15 6.57
C VAL A 9 6.23 -0.85 5.59
N ILE A 10 6.60 -0.34 4.43
CA ILE A 10 5.72 -0.22 3.26
C ILE A 10 6.12 -1.25 2.21
N ALA A 11 5.15 -2.01 1.71
CA ALA A 11 5.31 -2.86 0.54
C ALA A 11 4.91 -2.11 -0.73
N GLU A 12 5.77 -2.13 -1.75
CA GLU A 12 5.51 -1.48 -3.04
C GLU A 12 5.28 -2.51 -4.15
N GLY A 13 4.46 -2.14 -5.15
CA GLY A 13 4.20 -2.99 -6.32
C GLY A 13 3.11 -4.04 -6.12
N ILE A 14 2.12 -3.76 -5.26
CA ILE A 14 0.97 -4.66 -5.05
C ILE A 14 0.02 -4.57 -6.25
N GLU A 15 -0.06 -5.64 -7.03
CA GLU A 15 -0.87 -5.71 -8.26
C GLU A 15 -2.03 -6.71 -8.15
N THR A 16 -1.94 -7.70 -7.25
CA THR A 16 -2.97 -8.74 -7.08
C THR A 16 -3.46 -8.89 -5.65
N LYS A 17 -4.68 -9.43 -5.48
CA LYS A 17 -5.27 -9.65 -4.15
C LYS A 17 -4.48 -10.69 -3.34
N GLU A 18 -3.87 -11.66 -4.01
CA GLU A 18 -3.05 -12.69 -3.39
C GLU A 18 -1.78 -12.11 -2.79
N GLN A 19 -1.14 -11.15 -3.48
CA GLN A 19 0.01 -10.41 -2.94
C GLN A 19 -0.39 -9.59 -1.72
N LEU A 20 -1.51 -8.88 -1.79
CA LEU A 20 -2.04 -8.10 -0.66
C LEU A 20 -2.31 -9.00 0.56
N GLN A 21 -2.98 -10.14 0.35
CA GLN A 21 -3.31 -11.06 1.42
C GLN A 21 -2.05 -11.62 2.11
N ALA A 22 -1.04 -12.01 1.32
CA ALA A 22 0.23 -12.47 1.86
C ALA A 22 0.95 -11.37 2.69
N LEU A 23 0.92 -10.12 2.23
CA LEU A 23 1.53 -8.99 2.96
C LEU A 23 0.82 -8.71 4.29
N ILE A 24 -0.51 -8.80 4.32
CA ILE A 24 -1.30 -8.67 5.56
C ILE A 24 -0.93 -9.78 6.54
N GLU A 25 -0.85 -11.03 6.08
CA GLU A 25 -0.48 -12.18 6.93
C GLU A 25 0.95 -12.09 7.47
N MET A 26 1.86 -11.49 6.69
CA MET A 26 3.24 -11.20 7.14
C MET A 26 3.33 -10.00 8.10
N GLY A 27 2.23 -9.28 8.34
CA GLY A 27 2.19 -8.10 9.21
C GLY A 27 2.86 -6.87 8.58
N CYS A 28 2.76 -6.68 7.26
CA CYS A 28 3.19 -5.44 6.63
C CYS A 28 2.26 -4.29 7.05
N ASP A 29 2.82 -3.11 7.34
CA ASP A 29 2.07 -1.99 7.92
C ASP A 29 1.30 -1.21 6.85
N ASP A 30 1.99 -0.86 5.76
CA ASP A 30 1.46 -0.05 4.67
C ASP A 30 1.71 -0.71 3.30
N GLY A 31 0.94 -0.32 2.29
CA GLY A 31 1.06 -0.88 0.94
C GLY A 31 0.74 0.11 -0.17
N GLN A 32 1.47 0.02 -1.28
CA GLN A 32 1.19 0.73 -2.51
C GLN A 32 1.25 -0.19 -3.74
N GLY A 33 0.40 0.07 -4.72
CA GLY A 33 0.46 -0.62 -6.00
C GLY A 33 -0.81 -0.47 -6.83
N TYR A 34 -0.76 -0.99 -8.06
CA TYR A 34 -1.83 -0.83 -9.05
C TYR A 34 -3.11 -1.58 -8.71
N LEU A 35 -3.07 -2.50 -7.73
CA LEU A 35 -4.26 -3.08 -7.15
C LEU A 35 -5.18 -2.00 -6.55
N PHE A 36 -4.60 -0.95 -5.96
CA PHE A 36 -5.34 0.16 -5.35
C PHE A 36 -5.62 1.28 -6.34
N SER A 37 -4.57 1.76 -7.00
CA SER A 37 -4.66 2.82 -8.00
C SER A 37 -3.39 2.89 -8.83
N LYS A 38 -3.54 3.35 -10.07
CA LYS A 38 -2.38 3.82 -10.85
C LYS A 38 -1.92 5.18 -10.32
N PRO A 39 -0.71 5.67 -10.68
CA PRO A 39 -0.28 7.01 -10.33
C PRO A 39 -1.30 8.03 -10.86
N LEU A 40 -1.72 8.94 -10.00
CA LEU A 40 -2.73 9.94 -10.30
C LEU A 40 -2.07 11.30 -10.50
N THR A 41 -2.70 12.15 -11.30
CA THR A 41 -2.29 13.55 -11.42
C THR A 41 -2.67 14.31 -10.14
N PRO A 42 -2.05 15.48 -9.88
CA PRO A 42 -2.39 16.31 -8.72
C PRO A 42 -3.87 16.69 -8.64
N GLU A 43 -4.54 16.86 -9.77
CA GLU A 43 -5.96 17.23 -9.83
C GLU A 43 -6.86 16.09 -9.35
N VAL A 44 -6.45 14.84 -9.64
CA VAL A 44 -7.24 13.64 -9.34
C VAL A 44 -6.95 13.11 -7.95
N ILE A 45 -5.69 13.19 -7.47
CA ILE A 45 -5.31 12.64 -6.15
C ILE A 45 -6.10 13.27 -5.01
N ALA A 46 -6.41 14.57 -5.08
CA ALA A 46 -7.17 15.29 -4.06
C ALA A 46 -8.61 14.77 -3.92
N GLN A 47 -9.20 14.23 -4.99
CA GLN A 47 -10.52 13.60 -4.93
C GLN A 47 -10.40 12.16 -4.42
N PHE A 48 -9.41 11.42 -4.91
CA PHE A 48 -9.14 10.04 -4.52
C PHE A 48 -8.95 9.87 -3.00
N VAL A 49 -8.15 10.73 -2.35
CA VAL A 49 -7.89 10.66 -0.90
C VAL A 49 -9.09 11.05 -0.03
N LYS A 50 -10.10 11.72 -0.60
CA LYS A 50 -11.34 12.07 0.13
C LYS A 50 -12.40 10.97 0.08
N SER A 51 -12.24 10.00 -0.82
CA SER A 51 -13.20 8.92 -1.06
C SER A 51 -12.87 7.60 -0.36
N GLY A 52 -11.71 7.51 0.29
CA GLY A 52 -11.35 6.39 1.18
C GLY A 52 -11.86 6.61 2.59
#